data_AF-A0A165FMV7-F1
#
_entry.id   AF-A0A165FMV7-F1
#
_cell.length_a   1.000
_cell.length_b   1.000
_cell.length_c   1.000
_cell.angle_alpha   90.00
_cell.angle_beta   90.00
_cell.angle_gamma   90.00
#
_symmetry.space_group_name_H-M   'P 1'
#
loop_
_entity.id
_entity.type
_entity.pdbx_description
1 polymer ?
#
loop_
_entity_poly.entity_id
_entity_poly.type
_entity_poly.pdbx_seq_one_letter_code
_entity_poly.pdbx_strand_id
1 'polypeptide(L)'
;MDQSHGTTINAPAPFNKQSADVILRSSDNVDFRVHTTIMSVASPFFETMFAMPQPEEPAGSDVHPEAGLPLIHMEEDSETLGRLLRFCYPVEDPDLDKVADLGPVLKAAVKYQMEDLLPRLKKKLTVIARRDPLRAYVLACSLRLEQEARAAAIAYRETSSLQIDSYVPEMDELTTGEYYRLLQFYTQSVDVASAHFCVTHQTTLDASLSSSAVEQGCLVAYFRDPNADVVLRSLDGMDFYVHLPILTLASPVISRMLDPLHRPSRQTISLPESTGILAKLLQLCYPVPEPEFTDWDELIGVLQSAIKYDMRRAVGCLKKELLKRIPDSGLPAYFTAMRFGWETEAQEAARYALTEDRDQYMTLMETVSAAVYRRFLLYRKQCRDTAAQVWSSIAGNLSPGDRGSIKLPPYWSETVDPILSISTNGGTSVILRLADLFGANMMGSPKPSYDVPNQTLLLAAFIEIFDREDYGVDDFQALLRNSCKFEQILRVVYSQVGHW
;
A
#
# COMPACT_ATOMS: atom_id res chain seq x y z
N MET A 1 -28.16 -23.95 9.46
CA MET A 1 -28.85 -24.61 8.34
C MET A 1 -29.81 -23.59 7.77
N ASP A 2 -29.38 -22.87 6.75
CA ASP A 2 -30.27 -22.02 5.96
C ASP A 2 -29.79 -22.15 4.51
N GLN A 3 -30.22 -23.23 3.85
CA GLN A 3 -30.02 -23.41 2.42
C GLN A 3 -31.12 -22.61 1.73
N SER A 4 -30.83 -21.36 1.39
CA SER A 4 -31.65 -20.61 0.45
C SER A 4 -31.63 -21.35 -0.89
N HIS A 5 -32.69 -22.12 -1.19
CA HIS A 5 -32.94 -22.67 -2.52
C HIS A 5 -33.22 -21.50 -3.47
N GLY A 6 -32.16 -20.86 -3.97
CA GLY A 6 -32.24 -20.01 -5.14
C GLY A 6 -32.75 -20.85 -6.31
N THR A 7 -33.82 -20.39 -6.96
CA THR A 7 -34.35 -21.03 -8.15
C THR A 7 -33.23 -21.16 -9.19
N THR A 8 -32.84 -22.38 -9.50
CA THR A 8 -31.86 -22.66 -10.54
C THR A 8 -32.47 -22.39 -11.92
N ILE A 9 -31.76 -21.69 -12.79
CA ILE A 9 -32.23 -21.31 -14.13
C ILE A 9 -31.29 -21.86 -15.18
N ASN A 10 -31.82 -22.44 -16.27
CA ASN A 10 -30.99 -22.86 -17.39
C ASN A 10 -30.54 -21.65 -18.22
N ALA A 11 -29.26 -21.62 -18.59
CA ALA A 11 -28.71 -20.58 -19.46
C ALA A 11 -29.42 -20.58 -20.84
N PRO A 12 -29.58 -19.41 -21.49
CA PRO A 12 -30.13 -19.34 -22.83
C PRO A 12 -29.17 -19.92 -23.89
N ALA A 13 -29.63 -20.00 -25.13
CA ALA A 13 -28.76 -20.34 -26.26
C ALA A 13 -27.54 -19.39 -26.32
N PRO A 14 -26.33 -19.89 -26.62
CA PRO A 14 -26.01 -21.22 -27.16
C PRO A 14 -25.76 -22.32 -26.11
N PHE A 15 -25.89 -22.04 -24.81
CA PHE A 15 -25.49 -22.94 -23.71
C PHE A 15 -26.62 -23.81 -23.18
N ASN A 16 -27.59 -24.14 -24.04
CA ASN A 16 -28.77 -24.97 -23.74
C ASN A 16 -28.83 -26.24 -24.61
N LYS A 17 -27.73 -26.63 -25.26
CA LYS A 17 -27.70 -27.81 -26.15
C LYS A 17 -27.82 -29.11 -25.37
N GLN A 18 -28.62 -30.03 -25.88
CA GLN A 18 -28.79 -31.38 -25.30
C GLN A 18 -27.56 -32.28 -25.53
N SER A 19 -26.68 -31.94 -26.47
CA SER A 19 -25.43 -32.68 -26.74
C SER A 19 -24.33 -32.45 -25.71
N ALA A 20 -24.54 -31.54 -24.76
CA ALA A 20 -23.60 -31.25 -23.69
C ALA A 20 -23.42 -32.46 -22.76
N ASP A 21 -22.19 -32.66 -22.31
CA ASP A 21 -21.77 -33.78 -21.45
C ASP A 21 -21.42 -33.32 -20.02
N VAL A 22 -21.41 -32.00 -19.75
CA VAL A 22 -21.19 -31.41 -18.43
C VAL A 22 -21.99 -30.12 -18.25
N ILE A 23 -22.37 -29.82 -17.00
CA ILE A 23 -23.05 -28.58 -16.63
C ILE A 23 -22.15 -27.77 -15.70
N LEU A 24 -21.89 -26.51 -16.06
CA LEU A 24 -21.27 -25.53 -15.19
C LEU A 24 -22.36 -24.66 -14.56
N ARG A 25 -22.41 -24.60 -13.23
CA ARG A 25 -23.34 -23.75 -12.48
C ARG A 25 -22.63 -22.50 -11.99
N SER A 26 -23.10 -21.33 -12.39
CA SER A 26 -22.59 -20.05 -11.88
C SER A 26 -22.95 -19.84 -10.40
N SER A 27 -22.29 -18.87 -9.75
CA SER A 27 -22.54 -18.55 -8.35
C SER A 27 -23.95 -17.99 -8.07
N ASP A 28 -24.60 -17.43 -9.08
CA ASP A 28 -26.01 -17.00 -9.08
C ASP A 28 -26.99 -18.09 -9.56
N ASN A 29 -26.57 -19.36 -9.56
CA ASN A 29 -27.37 -20.56 -9.85
C ASN A 29 -27.92 -20.64 -11.29
N VAL A 30 -27.13 -20.22 -12.28
CA VAL A 30 -27.46 -20.42 -13.70
C VAL A 30 -26.65 -21.58 -14.28
N ASP A 31 -27.33 -22.50 -14.93
CA ASP A 31 -26.77 -23.74 -15.44
C ASP A 31 -26.42 -23.63 -16.94
N PHE A 32 -25.13 -23.71 -17.24
CA PHE A 32 -24.56 -23.67 -18.58
C PHE A 32 -24.24 -25.08 -19.04
N ARG A 33 -24.91 -25.54 -20.09
CA ARG A 33 -24.64 -26.84 -20.71
C ARG A 33 -23.47 -26.69 -21.69
N VAL A 34 -22.36 -27.36 -21.38
CA VAL A 34 -21.10 -27.25 -22.15
C VAL A 34 -20.54 -28.63 -22.50
N HIS A 35 -19.49 -28.65 -23.32
CA HIS A 35 -18.82 -29.84 -23.80
C HIS A 35 -17.41 -29.90 -23.19
N THR A 36 -17.10 -30.99 -22.48
CA THR A 36 -15.79 -31.24 -21.87
C THR A 36 -14.67 -31.05 -22.87
N THR A 37 -14.80 -31.62 -24.08
CA THR A 37 -13.82 -31.48 -25.17
C THR A 37 -13.48 -30.03 -25.51
N ILE A 38 -14.49 -29.15 -25.60
CA ILE A 38 -14.27 -27.73 -25.93
C ILE A 38 -13.57 -27.03 -24.77
N MET A 39 -13.98 -27.33 -23.54
CA MET A 39 -13.39 -26.74 -22.34
C MET A 39 -11.94 -27.20 -22.13
N SER A 40 -11.63 -28.47 -22.35
CA SER A 40 -10.26 -29.01 -22.30
C SER A 40 -9.35 -28.37 -23.34
N VAL A 41 -9.83 -28.19 -24.57
CA VAL A 41 -9.06 -27.51 -25.63
C VAL A 41 -8.82 -26.04 -25.28
N ALA A 42 -9.79 -25.37 -24.69
CA ALA A 42 -9.69 -23.95 -24.35
C ALA A 42 -8.86 -23.67 -23.09
N SER A 43 -8.63 -24.67 -22.24
CA SER A 43 -8.07 -24.48 -20.89
C SER A 43 -7.38 -25.75 -20.37
N PRO A 44 -6.05 -25.69 -20.13
CA PRO A 44 -5.30 -26.77 -19.48
C PRO A 44 -5.81 -27.08 -18.06
N PHE A 45 -6.36 -26.07 -17.37
CA PHE A 45 -7.00 -26.26 -16.06
C PHE A 45 -8.17 -27.23 -16.17
N PHE A 46 -9.08 -27.00 -17.12
CA PHE A 46 -10.23 -27.88 -17.32
C PHE A 46 -9.82 -29.25 -17.85
N GLU A 47 -8.84 -29.32 -18.76
CA GLU A 47 -8.29 -30.60 -19.22
C GLU A 47 -7.79 -31.46 -18.04
N THR A 48 -7.01 -30.86 -17.16
CA THR A 48 -6.48 -31.54 -15.97
C THR A 48 -7.61 -31.93 -15.02
N MET A 49 -8.56 -31.04 -14.77
CA MET A 49 -9.71 -31.29 -13.90
C MET A 49 -10.55 -32.47 -14.38
N PHE A 50 -10.86 -32.56 -15.68
CA PHE A 50 -11.65 -33.64 -16.24
C PHE A 50 -10.90 -34.96 -16.32
N ALA A 51 -9.56 -34.94 -16.35
CA ALA A 51 -8.73 -36.14 -16.33
C ALA A 51 -8.59 -36.78 -14.94
N MET A 52 -9.00 -36.09 -13.87
CA MET A 52 -8.91 -36.62 -12.51
C MET A 52 -9.87 -37.79 -12.28
N PRO A 53 -9.46 -38.85 -11.55
CA PRO A 53 -10.36 -39.95 -11.19
C PRO A 53 -11.54 -39.42 -10.37
N GLN A 54 -12.77 -39.67 -10.84
CA GLN A 54 -13.96 -39.34 -10.08
C GLN A 54 -14.29 -40.45 -9.07
N PRO A 55 -14.86 -40.11 -7.89
CA PRO A 55 -15.33 -41.10 -6.91
C PRO A 55 -16.36 -42.05 -7.54
N GLU A 56 -16.35 -43.32 -7.15
CA GLU A 56 -17.30 -44.34 -7.66
C GLU A 56 -18.77 -43.99 -7.35
N GLU A 57 -19.00 -43.28 -6.25
CA GLU A 57 -20.29 -42.68 -5.90
C GLU A 57 -20.15 -41.15 -5.87
N PRO A 58 -20.61 -40.43 -6.91
CA PRO A 58 -20.62 -38.98 -6.87
C PRO A 58 -21.57 -38.52 -5.76
N ALA A 59 -21.16 -37.50 -5.00
CA ALA A 59 -22.07 -36.88 -4.04
C ALA A 59 -23.29 -36.35 -4.80
N GLY A 60 -24.49 -36.43 -4.20
CA GLY A 60 -25.72 -35.98 -4.87
C GLY A 60 -25.71 -34.51 -5.31
N SER A 61 -24.76 -33.70 -4.80
CA SER A 61 -24.50 -32.31 -5.22
C SER A 61 -23.73 -32.19 -6.54
N ASP A 62 -23.06 -33.24 -6.99
CA ASP A 62 -22.09 -33.21 -8.09
C ASP A 62 -22.70 -33.76 -9.39
N VAL A 63 -23.99 -34.10 -9.36
CA VAL A 63 -24.78 -34.56 -10.50
C VAL A 63 -26.02 -33.68 -10.61
N HIS A 64 -26.30 -33.18 -11.81
CA HIS A 64 -27.47 -32.36 -12.06
C HIS A 64 -28.75 -33.20 -11.96
N PRO A 65 -29.73 -32.83 -11.11
CA PRO A 65 -30.87 -33.68 -10.75
C PRO A 65 -31.75 -34.05 -11.94
N GLU A 66 -31.96 -33.14 -12.90
CA GLU A 66 -32.82 -33.39 -14.06
C GLU A 66 -32.09 -34.01 -15.26
N ALA A 67 -30.77 -33.80 -15.35
CA ALA A 67 -30.00 -34.11 -16.55
C ALA A 67 -29.16 -35.38 -16.39
N GLY A 68 -28.87 -35.78 -15.14
CA GLY A 68 -27.94 -36.87 -14.85
C GLY A 68 -26.50 -36.59 -15.28
N LEU A 69 -26.17 -35.33 -15.60
CA LEU A 69 -24.84 -34.92 -16.06
C LEU A 69 -23.99 -34.46 -14.86
N PRO A 70 -22.65 -34.59 -14.94
CA PRO A 70 -21.75 -33.97 -13.97
C PRO A 70 -22.02 -32.48 -13.83
N LEU A 71 -22.07 -31.99 -12.59
CA LEU A 71 -22.35 -30.61 -12.22
C LEU A 71 -21.13 -30.00 -11.53
N ILE A 72 -20.60 -28.93 -12.09
CA ILE A 72 -19.45 -28.20 -11.55
C ILE A 72 -19.89 -26.81 -11.12
N HIS A 73 -19.65 -26.48 -9.85
CA HIS A 73 -19.93 -25.16 -9.30
C HIS A 73 -18.79 -24.19 -9.62
N MET A 74 -19.15 -23.03 -10.15
CA MET A 74 -18.26 -21.94 -10.54
C MET A 74 -18.39 -20.78 -9.55
N GLU A 75 -17.32 -20.01 -9.39
CA GLU A 75 -17.34 -18.82 -8.52
C GLU A 75 -17.91 -17.60 -9.24
N GLU A 76 -17.79 -17.58 -10.56
CA GLU A 76 -18.22 -16.50 -11.44
C GLU A 76 -19.75 -16.48 -11.59
N ASP A 77 -20.29 -15.27 -11.70
CA ASP A 77 -21.70 -15.06 -12.01
C ASP A 77 -22.03 -15.47 -13.46
N SER A 78 -23.32 -15.58 -13.76
CA SER A 78 -23.82 -16.01 -15.05
C SER A 78 -23.41 -15.08 -16.21
N GLU A 79 -23.28 -13.78 -15.96
CA GLU A 79 -22.87 -12.80 -16.96
C GLU A 79 -21.40 -12.99 -17.37
N THR A 80 -20.51 -13.10 -16.38
CA THR A 80 -19.08 -13.34 -16.57
C THR A 80 -18.83 -14.69 -17.20
N LEU A 81 -19.44 -15.75 -16.67
CA LEU A 81 -19.27 -17.11 -17.17
C LEU A 81 -19.81 -17.24 -18.60
N GLY A 82 -21.00 -16.68 -18.88
CA GLY A 82 -21.57 -16.68 -20.22
C GLY A 82 -20.71 -15.97 -21.25
N ARG A 83 -20.12 -14.81 -20.90
CA ARG A 83 -19.18 -14.07 -21.76
C ARG A 83 -17.90 -14.86 -21.99
N LEU A 84 -17.31 -15.43 -20.95
CA LEU A 84 -16.10 -16.26 -21.06
C LEU A 84 -16.33 -17.44 -21.99
N LEU A 85 -17.43 -18.18 -21.80
CA LEU A 85 -17.77 -19.34 -22.62
C LEU A 85 -17.99 -18.98 -24.09
N ARG A 86 -18.52 -17.78 -24.40
CA ARG A 86 -18.69 -17.34 -25.80
C ARG A 86 -17.36 -17.21 -26.55
N PHE A 87 -16.24 -17.01 -25.87
CA PHE A 87 -14.92 -17.05 -26.51
C PHE A 87 -14.43 -18.47 -26.79
N CYS A 88 -14.86 -19.46 -26.00
CA CYS A 88 -14.46 -20.86 -26.17
C CYS A 88 -15.26 -21.54 -27.29
N TYR A 89 -16.48 -21.06 -27.57
CA TYR A 89 -17.37 -21.64 -28.57
C TYR A 89 -17.28 -20.87 -29.89
N PRO A 90 -17.55 -21.54 -31.04
CA PRO A 90 -17.61 -20.89 -32.35
C PRO A 90 -18.91 -20.08 -32.50
N VAL A 91 -19.03 -19.03 -31.69
CA VAL A 91 -20.15 -18.10 -31.64
C VAL A 91 -19.61 -16.67 -31.68
N GLU A 92 -20.50 -15.70 -31.78
CA GLU A 92 -20.10 -14.30 -31.76
C GLU A 92 -19.49 -13.94 -30.40
N ASP A 93 -18.30 -13.33 -30.44
CA ASP A 93 -17.63 -12.76 -29.28
C ASP A 93 -18.57 -11.82 -28.51
N PRO A 94 -18.51 -11.80 -27.17
CA PRO A 94 -19.24 -10.81 -26.41
C PRO A 94 -18.65 -9.40 -26.58
N ASP A 95 -19.53 -8.41 -26.54
CA ASP A 95 -19.14 -7.01 -26.39
C ASP A 95 -18.62 -6.78 -24.96
N LEU A 96 -17.41 -6.23 -24.86
CA LEU A 96 -16.69 -5.98 -23.61
C LEU A 96 -16.06 -4.59 -23.69
N ASP A 97 -16.91 -3.57 -23.76
CA ASP A 97 -16.50 -2.18 -24.02
C ASP A 97 -16.18 -1.39 -22.75
N LYS A 98 -16.52 -1.94 -21.58
CA LYS A 98 -16.30 -1.31 -20.27
C LYS A 98 -15.39 -2.18 -19.40
N VAL A 99 -14.62 -1.53 -18.52
CA VAL A 99 -13.78 -2.24 -17.55
C VAL A 99 -14.61 -3.14 -16.63
N ALA A 100 -15.82 -2.72 -16.26
CA ALA A 100 -16.74 -3.51 -15.43
C ALA A 100 -17.14 -4.85 -16.09
N ASP A 101 -17.21 -4.89 -17.43
CA ASP A 101 -17.56 -6.10 -18.18
C ASP A 101 -16.32 -6.94 -18.50
N LEU A 102 -15.24 -6.27 -18.92
CA LEU A 102 -13.99 -6.94 -19.30
C LEU A 102 -13.22 -7.51 -18.09
N GLY A 103 -13.24 -6.80 -16.96
CA GLY A 103 -12.45 -7.12 -15.77
C GLY A 103 -12.73 -8.51 -15.21
N PRO A 104 -13.99 -8.85 -14.88
CA PRO A 104 -14.37 -10.18 -14.41
C PRO A 104 -14.00 -11.28 -15.42
N VAL A 105 -14.25 -11.05 -16.71
CA VAL A 105 -13.93 -12.04 -17.77
C VAL A 105 -12.43 -12.25 -17.91
N LEU A 106 -11.63 -11.19 -17.84
CA LEU A 106 -10.17 -11.28 -17.89
C LEU A 106 -9.60 -11.94 -16.62
N LYS A 107 -10.14 -11.63 -15.43
CA LYS A 107 -9.80 -12.31 -14.17
C LYS A 107 -10.09 -13.82 -14.27
N ALA A 108 -11.26 -14.20 -14.79
CA ALA A 108 -11.64 -15.59 -15.00
C ALA A 108 -10.76 -16.29 -16.05
N ALA A 109 -10.42 -15.62 -17.16
CA ALA A 109 -9.53 -16.18 -18.18
C ALA A 109 -8.13 -16.48 -17.63
N VAL A 110 -7.59 -15.62 -16.76
CA VAL A 110 -6.32 -15.89 -16.06
C VAL A 110 -6.47 -17.05 -15.08
N LYS A 111 -7.52 -17.06 -14.26
CA LYS A 111 -7.82 -18.11 -13.27
C LYS A 111 -7.91 -19.50 -13.92
N TYR A 112 -8.60 -19.59 -15.06
CA TYR A 112 -8.80 -20.82 -15.81
C TYR A 112 -7.71 -21.08 -16.87
N GLN A 113 -6.58 -20.37 -16.82
CA GLN A 113 -5.43 -20.60 -17.72
C GLN A 113 -5.79 -20.59 -19.21
N MET A 114 -6.72 -19.71 -19.64
CA MET A 114 -7.17 -19.60 -21.02
C MET A 114 -6.23 -18.69 -21.84
N GLU A 115 -4.98 -19.13 -22.04
CA GLU A 115 -3.90 -18.32 -22.60
C GLU A 115 -4.21 -17.73 -23.98
N ASP A 116 -4.89 -18.48 -24.85
CA ASP A 116 -5.29 -18.04 -26.19
C ASP A 116 -6.26 -16.85 -26.18
N LEU A 117 -7.02 -16.68 -25.09
CA LEU A 117 -7.96 -15.57 -24.94
C LEU A 117 -7.28 -14.30 -24.44
N LEU A 118 -6.19 -14.43 -23.68
CA LEU A 118 -5.53 -13.31 -23.02
C LEU A 118 -5.09 -12.21 -23.99
N PRO A 119 -4.44 -12.47 -25.15
CA PRO A 119 -4.07 -11.42 -26.11
C PRO A 119 -5.27 -10.62 -26.63
N ARG A 120 -6.42 -11.28 -26.85
CA ARG A 120 -7.64 -10.64 -27.35
C ARG A 120 -8.24 -9.72 -26.29
N LEU A 121 -8.32 -10.20 -25.05
CA LEU A 121 -8.83 -9.44 -23.91
C LEU A 121 -7.90 -8.27 -23.53
N LYS A 122 -6.58 -8.50 -23.53
CA LYS A 122 -5.55 -7.45 -23.34
C LYS A 122 -5.64 -6.35 -24.39
N LYS A 123 -5.85 -6.70 -25.66
CA LYS A 123 -6.06 -5.71 -26.73
C LYS A 123 -7.31 -4.86 -26.47
N LYS A 124 -8.41 -5.47 -26.01
CA LYS A 124 -9.61 -4.73 -25.60
C LYS A 124 -9.31 -3.79 -24.42
N LEU A 125 -8.56 -4.25 -23.42
CA LEU A 125 -8.14 -3.43 -22.29
C LEU A 125 -7.35 -2.18 -22.72
N THR A 126 -6.41 -2.33 -23.66
CA THR A 126 -5.65 -1.19 -24.22
C THR A 126 -6.53 -0.19 -24.97
N VAL A 127 -7.61 -0.63 -25.60
CA VAL A 127 -8.60 0.28 -26.24
C VAL A 127 -9.40 1.02 -25.18
N ILE A 128 -9.85 0.32 -24.13
CA ILE A 128 -10.60 0.91 -23.02
C ILE A 128 -9.74 1.91 -22.25
N ALA A 129 -8.45 1.65 -22.09
CA ALA A 129 -7.50 2.54 -21.43
C ALA A 129 -7.47 3.97 -22.01
N ARG A 130 -7.80 4.14 -23.30
CA ARG A 130 -7.91 5.48 -23.92
C ARG A 130 -9.15 6.26 -23.48
N ARG A 131 -10.18 5.57 -22.98
CA ARG A 131 -11.46 6.15 -22.55
C ARG A 131 -11.55 6.24 -21.04
N ASP A 132 -11.05 5.23 -20.35
CA ASP A 132 -11.06 5.08 -18.90
C ASP A 132 -9.71 4.55 -18.40
N PRO A 133 -8.67 5.41 -18.40
CA PRO A 133 -7.30 4.99 -18.11
C PRO A 133 -7.11 4.53 -16.66
N LEU A 134 -7.78 5.14 -15.69
CA LEU A 134 -7.60 4.79 -14.27
C LEU A 134 -8.13 3.39 -13.96
N ARG A 135 -9.35 3.05 -14.37
CA ARG A 135 -9.91 1.72 -14.13
C ARG A 135 -9.17 0.65 -14.92
N ALA A 136 -8.71 0.98 -16.14
CA ALA A 136 -7.87 0.08 -16.92
C ALA A 136 -6.50 -0.17 -16.25
N TYR A 137 -5.89 0.87 -15.68
CA TYR A 137 -4.65 0.77 -14.92
C TYR A 137 -4.83 -0.12 -13.68
N VAL A 138 -5.90 0.10 -12.90
CA VAL A 138 -6.24 -0.73 -11.73
C VAL A 138 -6.35 -2.21 -12.13
N LEU A 139 -7.14 -2.51 -13.16
CA LEU A 139 -7.33 -3.87 -13.62
C LEU A 139 -6.00 -4.50 -14.07
N ALA A 140 -5.18 -3.76 -14.80
CA ALA A 140 -3.88 -4.23 -15.26
C ALA A 140 -2.92 -4.54 -14.10
N CYS A 141 -2.85 -3.67 -13.09
CA CYS A 141 -2.05 -3.90 -11.88
C CYS A 141 -2.54 -5.11 -11.07
N SER A 142 -3.87 -5.24 -10.88
CA SER A 142 -4.47 -6.37 -10.17
C SER A 142 -4.14 -7.73 -10.80
N LEU A 143 -3.92 -7.75 -12.12
CA LEU A 143 -3.59 -8.93 -12.90
C LEU A 143 -2.09 -9.02 -13.28
N ARG A 144 -1.25 -8.14 -12.72
CA ARG A 144 0.19 -8.05 -13.02
C ARG A 144 0.52 -7.91 -14.51
N LEU A 145 -0.37 -7.25 -15.25
CA LEU A 145 -0.27 -6.99 -16.69
C LEU A 145 0.53 -5.70 -16.95
N GLU A 146 1.85 -5.80 -16.84
CA GLU A 146 2.77 -4.65 -16.89
C GLU A 146 2.69 -3.83 -18.19
N GLN A 147 2.50 -4.47 -19.34
CA GLN A 147 2.41 -3.76 -20.62
C GLN A 147 1.12 -2.95 -20.73
N GLU A 148 0.01 -3.54 -20.29
CA GLU A 148 -1.31 -2.93 -20.27
C GLU A 148 -1.38 -1.81 -19.22
N ALA A 149 -0.75 -2.00 -18.05
CA ALA A 149 -0.64 -0.96 -17.02
C ALA A 149 0.15 0.24 -17.56
N ARG A 150 1.27 0.02 -18.27
CA ARG A 150 2.02 1.09 -18.93
C ARG A 150 1.19 1.80 -19.98
N ALA A 151 0.45 1.08 -20.81
CA ALA A 151 -0.43 1.69 -21.81
C ALA A 151 -1.52 2.56 -21.17
N ALA A 152 -2.09 2.10 -20.05
CA ALA A 152 -3.07 2.86 -19.28
C ALA A 152 -2.47 4.09 -18.59
N ALA A 153 -1.26 3.99 -18.05
CA ALA A 153 -0.54 5.13 -17.47
C ALA A 153 -0.20 6.20 -18.52
N ILE A 154 0.21 5.79 -19.72
CA ILE A 154 0.44 6.72 -20.86
C ILE A 154 -0.87 7.41 -21.23
N ALA A 155 -1.95 6.64 -21.42
CA ALA A 155 -3.26 7.20 -21.76
C ALA A 155 -3.79 8.15 -20.67
N TYR A 156 -3.54 7.84 -19.39
CA TYR A 156 -3.86 8.71 -18.26
C TYR A 156 -3.15 10.06 -18.38
N ARG A 157 -1.84 10.03 -18.65
CA ARG A 157 -1.00 11.22 -18.82
C ARG A 157 -1.40 12.08 -20.03
N GLU A 158 -1.86 11.46 -21.11
CA GLU A 158 -2.29 12.16 -22.33
C GLU A 158 -3.68 12.78 -22.22
N THR A 159 -4.59 12.16 -21.45
CA THR A 159 -6.02 12.49 -21.47
C THR A 159 -6.46 13.33 -20.27
N SER A 160 -5.81 13.19 -19.11
CA SER A 160 -6.29 13.77 -17.86
C SER A 160 -5.39 14.89 -17.38
N SER A 161 -5.98 15.99 -16.90
CA SER A 161 -5.29 16.91 -15.99
C SER A 161 -5.18 16.24 -14.62
N LEU A 162 -3.97 16.02 -14.10
CA LEU A 162 -3.74 15.48 -12.75
C LEU A 162 -4.60 16.20 -11.70
N GLN A 163 -5.64 15.53 -11.23
CA GLN A 163 -6.37 15.92 -10.03
C GLN A 163 -6.38 14.69 -9.13
N ILE A 164 -5.84 14.75 -7.91
CA ILE A 164 -5.95 13.61 -6.94
C ILE A 164 -7.40 13.31 -6.61
N ASP A 165 -8.28 14.27 -6.89
CA ASP A 165 -9.72 14.12 -6.82
C ASP A 165 -10.24 13.11 -7.86
N SER A 166 -9.51 12.86 -8.97
CA SER A 166 -9.80 11.78 -9.92
C SER A 166 -9.34 10.43 -9.36
N TYR A 167 -10.07 9.96 -8.35
CA TYR A 167 -9.88 8.65 -7.73
C TYR A 167 -11.14 7.82 -7.92
N VAL A 168 -10.97 6.58 -8.36
CA VAL A 168 -12.07 5.63 -8.52
C VAL A 168 -12.03 4.61 -7.37
N PRO A 169 -13.18 4.14 -6.86
CA PRO A 169 -13.21 3.19 -5.74
C PRO A 169 -12.36 1.93 -5.96
N GLU A 170 -12.23 1.48 -7.20
CA GLU A 170 -11.42 0.31 -7.55
C GLU A 170 -9.92 0.52 -7.28
N MET A 171 -9.44 1.76 -7.16
CA MET A 171 -8.06 2.04 -6.78
C MET A 171 -7.75 1.62 -5.34
N ASP A 172 -8.75 1.31 -4.51
CA ASP A 172 -8.53 0.73 -3.18
C ASP A 172 -7.86 -0.67 -3.29
N GLU A 173 -8.04 -1.37 -4.43
CA GLU A 173 -7.39 -2.65 -4.74
C GLU A 173 -5.88 -2.49 -5.00
N LEU A 174 -5.40 -1.27 -5.32
CA LEU A 174 -4.00 -0.99 -5.58
C LEU A 174 -3.20 -0.84 -4.28
N THR A 175 -1.92 -1.14 -4.37
CA THR A 175 -0.95 -0.76 -3.35
C THR A 175 -0.61 0.73 -3.46
N THR A 176 -0.20 1.34 -2.35
CA THR A 176 0.36 2.69 -2.35
C THR A 176 1.55 2.79 -3.30
N GLY A 177 2.34 1.73 -3.43
CA GLY A 177 3.49 1.69 -4.33
C GLY A 177 3.08 1.78 -5.80
N GLU A 178 2.05 1.03 -6.20
CA GLU A 178 1.47 1.10 -7.55
C GLU A 178 0.95 2.51 -7.84
N TYR A 179 0.22 3.11 -6.90
CA TYR A 179 -0.28 4.47 -7.07
C TYR A 179 0.84 5.53 -7.08
N TYR A 180 1.85 5.39 -6.21
CA TYR A 180 3.02 6.27 -6.15
C TYR A 180 3.76 6.27 -7.49
N ARG A 181 3.98 5.10 -8.10
CA ARG A 181 4.63 4.99 -9.41
C ARG A 181 3.82 5.61 -10.54
N LEU A 182 2.49 5.49 -10.50
CA LEU A 182 1.61 6.20 -11.44
C LEU A 182 1.77 7.72 -11.33
N LEU A 183 1.81 8.25 -10.10
CA LEU A 183 1.99 9.68 -9.86
C LEU A 183 3.39 10.16 -10.32
N GLN A 184 4.43 9.41 -9.98
CA GLN A 184 5.81 9.70 -10.37
C GLN A 184 5.99 9.69 -11.90
N PHE A 185 5.34 8.73 -12.57
CA PHE A 185 5.34 8.65 -14.03
C PHE A 185 4.63 9.86 -14.67
N TYR A 186 3.53 10.32 -14.09
CA TYR A 186 2.86 11.51 -14.60
C TYR A 186 3.75 12.76 -14.44
N THR A 187 4.42 12.93 -13.29
CA THR A 187 5.23 14.12 -12.99
C THR A 187 6.53 14.24 -13.79
N GLN A 188 6.71 13.40 -14.83
CA GLN A 188 7.82 13.38 -15.77
C GLN A 188 9.19 12.99 -15.18
N SER A 189 9.21 12.48 -13.95
CA SER A 189 10.42 12.07 -13.23
C SER A 189 11.01 10.75 -13.74
N VAL A 190 10.23 9.96 -14.48
CA VAL A 190 10.61 8.61 -14.93
C VAL A 190 10.31 8.45 -16.42
N ASP A 191 11.25 7.87 -17.15
CA ASP A 191 11.10 7.54 -18.58
C ASP A 191 10.13 6.37 -18.78
N VAL A 192 9.38 6.38 -19.89
CA VAL A 192 8.36 5.38 -20.24
C VAL A 192 8.98 3.97 -20.33
N ALA A 193 10.22 3.88 -20.80
CA ALA A 193 10.93 2.62 -20.98
C ALA A 193 11.41 2.00 -19.65
N SER A 194 11.66 2.82 -18.62
CA SER A 194 12.14 2.37 -17.31
C SER A 194 11.03 2.27 -16.25
N ALA A 195 9.84 2.79 -16.55
CA ALA A 195 8.70 2.70 -15.65
C ALA A 195 8.21 1.25 -15.52
N HIS A 196 8.23 0.74 -14.30
CA HIS A 196 7.60 -0.53 -13.90
C HIS A 196 6.41 -0.20 -12.99
N PHE A 197 5.22 -0.73 -13.27
CA PHE A 197 4.02 -0.37 -12.50
C PHE A 197 3.57 -1.48 -11.57
N CYS A 198 3.54 -2.71 -12.07
CA CYS A 198 2.99 -3.89 -11.40
C CYS A 198 4.03 -4.68 -10.61
N VAL A 199 5.33 -4.38 -10.78
CA VAL A 199 6.42 -5.19 -10.23
C VAL A 199 6.83 -4.70 -8.85
N THR A 200 6.86 -5.62 -7.90
CA THR A 200 7.42 -5.47 -6.56
C THR A 200 8.95 -5.47 -6.62
N HIS A 201 9.59 -4.49 -5.99
CA HIS A 201 11.03 -4.57 -5.65
C HIS A 201 11.34 -5.63 -4.56
N GLN A 202 10.43 -6.58 -4.28
CA GLN A 202 10.62 -7.65 -3.30
C GLN A 202 11.82 -8.54 -3.64
N THR A 203 12.16 -8.72 -4.92
CA THR A 203 13.31 -9.54 -5.33
C THR A 203 14.66 -8.94 -4.89
N THR A 204 14.69 -7.69 -4.45
CA THR A 204 15.91 -7.04 -3.91
C THR A 204 15.98 -7.01 -2.38
N LEU A 205 14.89 -7.31 -1.66
CA LEU A 205 14.86 -7.24 -0.19
C LEU A 205 15.31 -8.52 0.51
N ASP A 206 15.02 -9.68 -0.08
CA ASP A 206 15.62 -10.94 0.40
C ASP A 206 17.16 -10.91 0.28
N ALA A 207 17.68 -10.06 -0.61
CA ALA A 207 19.10 -9.81 -0.78
C ALA A 207 19.67 -8.68 0.10
N SER A 208 18.85 -7.76 0.61
CA SER A 208 19.33 -6.60 1.40
C SER A 208 19.10 -6.72 2.91
N LEU A 209 18.21 -7.60 3.36
CA LEU A 209 18.03 -7.94 4.79
C LEU A 209 19.02 -8.99 5.30
N SER A 210 19.97 -9.42 4.46
CA SER A 210 21.12 -10.19 4.92
C SER A 210 22.06 -9.26 5.70
N SER A 211 21.76 -9.05 6.99
CA SER A 211 22.74 -8.56 7.95
C SER A 211 24.02 -9.40 7.81
N SER A 212 25.18 -8.75 7.89
CA SER A 212 26.46 -9.43 7.65
C SER A 212 26.56 -10.68 8.53
N ALA A 213 27.18 -11.77 8.04
CA ALA A 213 27.32 -13.02 8.80
C ALA A 213 27.95 -12.83 10.19
N VAL A 214 28.68 -11.73 10.39
CA VAL A 214 29.30 -11.33 11.68
C VAL A 214 28.25 -10.78 12.66
N GLU A 215 27.35 -9.91 12.21
CA GLU A 215 26.25 -9.38 13.03
C GLU A 215 25.23 -10.47 13.39
N GLN A 216 24.89 -11.34 12.44
CA GLN A 216 24.04 -12.51 12.69
C GLN A 216 24.65 -13.43 13.76
N GLY A 217 25.96 -13.62 13.75
CA GLY A 217 26.68 -14.40 14.77
C GLY A 217 26.58 -13.81 16.19
N CYS A 218 26.68 -12.48 16.31
CA CYS A 218 26.53 -11.78 17.58
C CYS A 218 25.09 -11.79 18.12
N LEU A 219 24.10 -11.61 17.25
CA LEU A 219 22.68 -11.62 17.63
C LEU A 219 22.21 -13.00 18.12
N VAL A 220 22.72 -14.08 17.50
CA VAL A 220 22.41 -15.46 17.91
C VAL A 220 23.15 -15.86 19.20
N ALA A 221 24.23 -15.17 19.57
CA ALA A 221 25.03 -15.52 20.75
C ALA A 221 24.22 -15.51 22.05
N TYR A 222 23.23 -14.63 22.17
CA TYR A 222 22.33 -14.57 23.33
C TYR A 222 21.41 -15.79 23.47
N PHE A 223 21.21 -16.56 22.40
CA PHE A 223 20.24 -17.65 22.31
C PHE A 223 20.92 -18.98 22.00
N ARG A 224 21.99 -19.30 22.74
CA ARG A 224 22.75 -20.57 22.64
C ARG A 224 22.78 -21.35 23.96
N ASP A 225 21.75 -21.18 24.80
CA ASP A 225 21.71 -21.87 26.09
C ASP A 225 21.64 -23.40 25.91
N PRO A 226 22.63 -24.17 26.41
CA PRO A 226 22.60 -25.63 26.32
C PRO A 226 21.42 -26.25 27.08
N ASN A 227 20.80 -25.53 28.02
CA ASN A 227 19.63 -25.97 28.79
C ASN A 227 18.29 -25.59 28.14
N ALA A 228 18.30 -25.05 26.92
CA ALA A 228 17.08 -24.72 26.19
C ALA A 228 16.24 -25.96 25.85
N ASP A 229 14.93 -25.84 26.05
CA ASP A 229 13.92 -26.87 25.80
C ASP A 229 13.38 -26.84 24.35
N VAL A 230 13.53 -25.71 23.66
CA VAL A 230 12.98 -25.45 22.32
C VAL A 230 14.07 -24.88 21.41
N VAL A 231 14.07 -25.32 20.15
CA VAL A 231 14.85 -24.72 19.06
C VAL A 231 13.89 -24.04 18.10
N LEU A 232 14.08 -22.74 17.88
CA LEU A 232 13.44 -22.03 16.78
C LEU A 232 14.43 -21.96 15.62
N ARG A 233 14.04 -22.41 14.43
CA ARG A 233 14.83 -22.35 13.21
C ARG A 233 14.32 -21.21 12.34
N SER A 234 15.18 -20.25 12.00
CA SER A 234 14.84 -19.17 11.05
C SER A 234 14.71 -19.69 9.62
N LEU A 235 14.17 -18.84 8.75
CA LEU A 235 14.09 -19.09 7.30
C LEU A 235 15.47 -19.37 6.69
N ASP A 236 16.50 -18.68 7.17
CA ASP A 236 17.90 -18.83 6.72
C ASP A 236 18.58 -20.10 7.28
N GLY A 237 17.85 -20.90 8.07
CA GLY A 237 18.34 -22.16 8.64
C GLY A 237 19.15 -22.01 9.94
N MET A 238 19.10 -20.85 10.61
CA MET A 238 19.78 -20.62 11.87
C MET A 238 18.95 -21.06 13.08
N ASP A 239 19.57 -21.78 14.00
CA ASP A 239 18.92 -22.34 15.19
C ASP A 239 19.11 -21.46 16.43
N PHE A 240 18.00 -21.09 17.07
CA PHE A 240 17.91 -20.32 18.31
C PHE A 240 17.47 -21.24 19.45
N TYR A 241 18.31 -21.35 20.48
CA TYR A 241 18.09 -22.17 21.66
C TYR A 241 17.40 -21.34 22.74
N VAL A 242 16.12 -21.62 22.97
CA VAL A 242 15.21 -20.78 23.76
C VAL A 242 14.37 -21.60 24.73
N HIS A 243 13.83 -20.90 25.73
CA HIS A 243 13.11 -21.44 26.87
C HIS A 243 11.60 -21.39 26.64
N LEU A 244 10.98 -22.57 26.75
CA LEU A 244 9.54 -22.75 26.58
C LEU A 244 8.70 -21.81 27.47
N PRO A 245 8.99 -21.64 28.78
CA PRO A 245 8.15 -20.80 29.64
C PRO A 245 8.09 -19.33 29.19
N ILE A 246 9.21 -18.79 28.70
CA ILE A 246 9.28 -17.40 28.25
C ILE A 246 8.51 -17.25 26.93
N LEU A 247 8.65 -18.19 26.01
CA LEU A 247 7.92 -18.17 24.73
C LEU A 247 6.42 -18.35 24.92
N THR A 248 5.99 -19.24 25.81
CA THR A 248 4.56 -19.45 26.10
C THR A 248 3.92 -18.19 26.69
N LEU A 249 4.64 -17.47 27.55
CA LEU A 249 4.16 -16.20 28.10
C LEU A 249 4.20 -15.07 27.07
N ALA A 250 5.20 -15.06 26.20
CA ALA A 250 5.40 -14.01 25.21
C ALA A 250 4.46 -14.14 24.00
N SER A 251 4.18 -15.37 23.54
CA SER A 251 3.42 -15.64 22.32
C SER A 251 2.40 -16.78 22.49
N PRO A 252 1.11 -16.46 22.53
CA PRO A 252 0.03 -17.46 22.49
C PRO A 252 -0.01 -18.27 21.20
N VAL A 253 0.49 -17.71 20.09
CA VAL A 253 0.53 -18.38 18.77
C VAL A 253 1.60 -19.47 18.78
N ILE A 254 2.83 -19.11 19.15
CA ILE A 254 3.95 -20.07 19.25
C ILE A 254 3.61 -21.14 20.29
N SER A 255 2.98 -20.78 21.41
CA SER A 255 2.51 -21.75 22.41
C SER A 255 1.56 -22.81 21.84
N ARG A 256 0.75 -22.48 20.82
CA ARG A 256 -0.15 -23.44 20.15
C ARG A 256 0.55 -24.29 19.10
N MET A 257 1.67 -23.80 18.57
CA MET A 257 2.52 -24.54 17.64
C MET A 257 3.39 -25.59 18.36
N LEU A 258 3.57 -25.43 19.67
CA LEU A 258 4.29 -26.35 20.53
C LEU A 258 3.39 -27.52 20.95
N ASP A 259 3.92 -28.75 20.90
CA ASP A 259 3.15 -29.94 21.25
C ASP A 259 3.37 -30.27 22.73
N PRO A 260 2.34 -30.16 23.60
CA PRO A 260 2.49 -30.42 25.03
C PRO A 260 2.86 -31.88 25.36
N LEU A 261 2.71 -32.82 24.40
CA LEU A 261 2.94 -34.24 24.59
C LEU A 261 4.36 -34.71 24.19
N HIS A 262 5.16 -33.87 23.53
CA HIS A 262 6.52 -34.22 23.13
C HIS A 262 7.52 -34.04 24.30
N ARG A 263 7.79 -35.12 25.04
CA ARG A 263 8.88 -35.22 26.03
C ARG A 263 9.62 -36.55 25.80
N PRO A 264 10.80 -36.55 25.15
CA PRO A 264 12.02 -36.03 25.79
C PRO A 264 13.03 -35.33 24.86
N SER A 265 12.74 -35.18 23.58
CA SER A 265 13.67 -34.58 22.60
C SER A 265 13.28 -33.13 22.33
N ARG A 266 14.23 -32.22 22.57
CA ARG A 266 14.17 -30.78 22.27
C ARG A 266 13.36 -30.50 21.00
N GLN A 267 12.24 -29.78 21.12
CA GLN A 267 11.32 -29.55 20.00
C GLN A 267 11.89 -28.47 19.07
N THR A 268 11.97 -28.77 17.77
CA THR A 268 12.41 -27.80 16.75
C THR A 268 11.19 -27.28 15.97
N ILE A 269 11.04 -25.97 15.90
CA ILE A 269 10.00 -25.28 15.12
C ILE A 269 10.68 -24.39 14.08
N SER A 270 10.36 -24.60 12.81
CA SER A 270 10.79 -23.71 11.73
C SER A 270 9.81 -22.55 11.58
N LEU A 271 10.35 -21.33 11.59
CA LEU A 271 9.61 -20.09 11.44
C LEU A 271 10.04 -19.40 10.13
N PRO A 272 9.13 -18.75 9.39
CA PRO A 272 9.43 -18.13 8.10
C PRO A 272 10.16 -16.77 8.20
N GLU A 273 10.51 -16.31 9.41
CA GLU A 273 11.25 -15.07 9.60
C GLU A 273 12.76 -15.26 9.42
N SER A 274 13.44 -14.23 8.90
CA SER A 274 14.89 -14.21 8.81
C SER A 274 15.54 -14.14 10.19
N THR A 275 16.83 -14.47 10.23
CA THR A 275 17.64 -14.54 11.46
C THR A 275 17.65 -13.19 12.19
N GLY A 276 17.78 -12.07 11.48
CA GLY A 276 17.79 -10.73 12.07
C GLY A 276 16.47 -10.36 12.74
N ILE A 277 15.35 -10.62 12.07
CA ILE A 277 14.01 -10.34 12.58
C ILE A 277 13.72 -11.19 13.81
N LEU A 278 13.99 -12.50 13.73
CA LEU A 278 13.72 -13.44 14.82
C LEU A 278 14.57 -13.15 16.05
N ALA A 279 15.86 -12.80 15.89
CA ALA A 279 16.74 -12.46 17.00
C ALA A 279 16.23 -11.21 17.76
N LYS A 280 15.87 -10.15 17.04
CA LYS A 280 15.36 -8.90 17.65
C LYS A 280 14.01 -9.11 18.32
N LEU A 281 13.16 -9.95 17.74
CA LEU A 281 11.88 -10.33 18.34
C LEU A 281 12.09 -11.08 19.67
N LEU A 282 13.06 -12.00 19.72
CA LEU A 282 13.42 -12.71 20.95
C LEU A 282 14.08 -11.77 21.97
N GLN A 283 14.91 -10.81 21.55
CA GLN A 283 15.49 -9.81 22.46
C GLN A 283 14.42 -9.01 23.21
N LEU A 284 13.29 -8.71 22.57
CA LEU A 284 12.15 -8.04 23.22
C LEU A 284 11.42 -8.91 24.26
N CYS A 285 11.58 -10.23 24.18
CA CYS A 285 10.90 -11.19 25.05
C CYS A 285 11.80 -11.66 26.22
N TYR A 286 13.11 -11.64 26.01
CA TYR A 286 14.11 -12.12 26.97
C TYR A 286 14.72 -10.97 27.77
N PRO A 287 15.26 -11.23 28.98
CA PRO A 287 15.99 -10.25 29.77
C PRO A 287 17.41 -10.03 29.21
N VAL A 288 17.49 -9.62 27.95
CA VAL A 288 18.73 -9.28 27.23
C VAL A 288 18.67 -7.81 26.79
N PRO A 289 19.78 -7.21 26.34
CA PRO A 289 19.76 -5.83 25.86
C PRO A 289 18.68 -5.60 24.79
N GLU A 290 18.02 -4.44 24.86
CA GLU A 290 16.98 -4.08 23.89
C GLU A 290 17.57 -4.00 22.47
N PRO A 291 16.83 -4.45 21.44
CA PRO A 291 17.31 -4.38 20.07
C PRO A 291 17.43 -2.92 19.61
N GLU A 292 18.56 -2.59 19.00
CA GLU A 292 18.70 -1.36 18.21
C GLU A 292 18.22 -1.63 16.79
N PHE A 293 17.49 -0.71 16.18
CA PHE A 293 17.01 -0.84 14.79
C PHE A 293 17.76 0.15 13.90
N THR A 294 18.45 -0.35 12.89
CA THR A 294 19.20 0.48 11.93
C THR A 294 18.25 1.15 10.95
N ASP A 295 17.28 0.40 10.42
CA ASP A 295 16.37 0.85 9.37
C ASP A 295 14.88 0.67 9.73
N TRP A 296 14.03 1.43 9.04
CA TRP A 296 12.57 1.33 9.13
C TRP A 296 12.05 -0.02 8.68
N ASP A 297 12.60 -0.58 7.60
CA ASP A 297 12.19 -1.89 7.07
C ASP A 297 12.41 -3.00 8.10
N GLU A 298 13.51 -2.94 8.86
CA GLU A 298 13.80 -3.88 9.93
C GLU A 298 12.82 -3.73 11.10
N LEU A 299 12.59 -2.49 11.56
CA LEU A 299 11.63 -2.19 12.63
C LEU A 299 10.22 -2.67 12.26
N ILE A 300 9.79 -2.38 11.02
CA ILE A 300 8.49 -2.79 10.47
C ILE A 300 8.42 -4.33 10.36
N GLY A 301 9.49 -4.99 9.91
CA GLY A 301 9.57 -6.45 9.80
C GLY A 301 9.44 -7.16 11.16
N VAL A 302 10.10 -6.62 12.19
CA VAL A 302 9.97 -7.12 13.57
C VAL A 302 8.57 -6.85 14.13
N LEU A 303 7.98 -5.68 13.85
CA LEU A 303 6.63 -5.34 14.28
C LEU A 303 5.56 -6.22 13.63
N GLN A 304 5.67 -6.51 12.33
CA GLN A 304 4.79 -7.44 11.63
C GLN A 304 4.87 -8.84 12.24
N SER A 305 6.09 -9.32 12.52
CA SER A 305 6.32 -10.62 13.16
C SER A 305 5.76 -10.65 14.59
N ALA A 306 5.95 -9.59 15.37
CA ALA A 306 5.41 -9.48 16.72
C ALA A 306 3.88 -9.58 16.75
N ILE A 307 3.20 -8.96 15.78
CA ILE A 307 1.73 -9.03 15.66
C ILE A 307 1.30 -10.42 15.18
N LYS A 308 1.97 -10.98 14.17
CA LYS A 308 1.73 -12.34 13.66
C LYS A 308 1.78 -13.39 14.78
N TYR A 309 2.69 -13.23 15.73
CA TYR A 309 2.85 -14.13 16.87
C TYR A 309 2.08 -13.70 18.14
N ASP A 310 1.24 -12.65 18.08
CA ASP A 310 0.51 -12.07 19.23
C ASP A 310 1.45 -11.76 20.44
N MET A 311 2.63 -11.21 20.15
CA MET A 311 3.62 -10.79 21.15
C MET A 311 3.34 -9.37 21.66
N ARG A 312 2.30 -9.22 22.48
CA ARG A 312 1.76 -7.91 22.91
C ARG A 312 2.78 -6.98 23.56
N ARG A 313 3.67 -7.51 24.40
CA ARG A 313 4.73 -6.71 25.05
C ARG A 313 5.72 -6.17 24.01
N ALA A 314 6.14 -7.02 23.07
CA ALA A 314 7.04 -6.61 21.98
C ALA A 314 6.39 -5.52 21.12
N VAL A 315 5.11 -5.66 20.77
CA VAL A 315 4.35 -4.63 20.03
C VAL A 315 4.33 -3.30 20.78
N GLY A 316 4.10 -3.32 22.10
CA GLY A 316 4.13 -2.10 22.93
C GLY A 316 5.50 -1.41 22.98
N CYS A 317 6.58 -2.19 23.03
CA CYS A 317 7.96 -1.65 22.98
C CYS A 317 8.27 -1.05 21.61
N LEU A 318 7.95 -1.78 20.53
CA LEU A 318 8.16 -1.34 19.15
C LEU A 318 7.36 -0.08 18.83
N LYS A 319 6.13 0.03 19.35
CA LYS A 319 5.31 1.24 19.20
C LYS A 319 5.98 2.46 19.83
N LYS A 320 6.58 2.33 21.02
CA LYS A 320 7.32 3.43 21.65
C LYS A 320 8.54 3.83 20.83
N GLU A 321 9.24 2.87 20.25
CA GLU A 321 10.39 3.13 19.40
C GLU A 321 9.98 3.84 18.10
N LEU A 322 8.86 3.44 17.50
CA LEU A 322 8.28 4.12 16.36
C LEU A 322 7.92 5.58 16.68
N LEU A 323 7.27 5.83 17.83
CA LEU A 323 6.90 7.17 18.28
C LEU A 323 8.12 8.09 18.44
N LYS A 324 9.26 7.58 18.91
CA LYS A 324 10.49 8.37 19.01
C LYS A 324 11.05 8.80 17.65
N ARG A 325 10.80 8.03 16.60
CA ARG A 325 11.32 8.26 15.24
C ARG A 325 10.38 9.07 14.35
N ILE A 326 9.15 9.34 14.80
CA ILE A 326 8.18 10.17 14.07
C ILE A 326 8.76 11.52 13.62
N PRO A 327 9.49 12.27 14.48
CA PRO A 327 10.01 13.58 14.08
C PRO A 327 11.05 13.52 12.95
N ASP A 328 11.77 12.41 12.82
CA ASP A 328 12.85 12.25 11.82
C ASP A 328 12.29 11.79 10.46
N SER A 329 11.18 11.06 10.45
CA SER A 329 10.51 10.62 9.23
C SER A 329 9.03 10.32 9.51
N GLY A 330 8.17 11.23 9.09
CA GLY A 330 6.73 11.17 9.33
C GLY A 330 6.00 10.24 8.37
N LEU A 331 6.40 10.17 7.09
CA LEU A 331 5.68 9.37 6.09
C LEU A 331 5.72 7.85 6.36
N PRO A 332 6.87 7.22 6.70
CA PRO A 332 6.91 5.80 7.08
C PRO A 332 6.08 5.51 8.33
N ALA A 333 6.13 6.41 9.32
CA ALA A 333 5.36 6.28 10.53
C ALA A 333 3.84 6.36 10.27
N TYR A 334 3.41 7.26 9.38
CA TYR A 334 2.01 7.39 8.98
C TYR A 334 1.48 6.10 8.34
N PHE A 335 2.18 5.55 7.36
CA PHE A 335 1.76 4.29 6.72
C PHE A 335 1.75 3.12 7.71
N THR A 336 2.72 3.07 8.61
CA THR A 336 2.80 2.02 9.63
C THR A 336 1.63 2.13 10.60
N ALA A 337 1.34 3.32 11.10
CA ALA A 337 0.22 3.58 11.99
C ALA A 337 -1.12 3.26 11.33
N MET A 338 -1.31 3.67 10.07
CA MET A 338 -2.53 3.37 9.30
C MET A 338 -2.72 1.87 9.06
N ARG A 339 -1.64 1.14 8.78
CA ARG A 339 -1.68 -0.33 8.61
C ARG A 339 -2.13 -1.06 9.87
N PHE A 340 -1.78 -0.52 11.05
CA PHE A 340 -2.15 -1.11 12.35
C PHE A 340 -3.38 -0.49 13.00
N GLY A 341 -4.08 0.44 12.33
CA GLY A 341 -5.26 1.10 12.86
C GLY A 341 -4.97 2.04 14.04
N TRP A 342 -3.76 2.59 14.13
CA TRP A 342 -3.36 3.55 15.15
C TRP A 342 -3.68 4.98 14.70
N GLU A 343 -4.96 5.38 14.80
CA GLU A 343 -5.44 6.64 14.24
C GLU A 343 -4.77 7.89 14.84
N THR A 344 -4.58 7.92 16.17
CA THR A 344 -3.97 9.06 16.87
C THR A 344 -2.52 9.27 16.45
N GLU A 345 -1.76 8.19 16.35
CA GLU A 345 -0.36 8.21 15.93
C GLU A 345 -0.23 8.49 14.43
N ALA A 346 -1.19 8.04 13.62
CA ALA A 346 -1.25 8.38 12.21
C ALA A 346 -1.47 9.89 12.00
N GLN A 347 -2.34 10.53 12.80
CA GLN A 347 -2.54 11.98 12.73
C GLN A 347 -1.26 12.75 13.09
N GLU A 348 -0.57 12.32 14.15
CA GLU A 348 0.70 12.93 14.55
C GLU A 348 1.78 12.75 13.46
N ALA A 349 1.95 11.52 12.97
CA ALA A 349 2.90 11.23 11.90
C ALA A 349 2.59 11.97 10.60
N ALA A 350 1.31 12.14 10.24
CA ALA A 350 0.90 12.92 9.07
C ALA A 350 1.29 14.40 9.20
N ARG A 351 1.32 14.96 10.41
CA ARG A 351 1.80 16.34 10.62
C ARG A 351 3.29 16.45 10.35
N TYR A 352 4.10 15.54 10.88
CA TYR A 352 5.54 15.53 10.61
C TYR A 352 5.85 15.22 9.13
N ALA A 353 5.04 14.39 8.48
CA ALA A 353 5.19 14.14 7.04
C ALA A 353 4.92 15.39 6.17
N LEU A 354 4.23 16.42 6.68
CA LEU A 354 4.05 17.68 5.94
C LEU A 354 5.36 18.47 5.80
N THR A 355 6.33 18.30 6.70
CA THR A 355 7.64 18.97 6.59
C THR A 355 8.58 18.30 5.61
N GLU A 356 8.24 17.12 5.09
CA GLU A 356 9.08 16.43 4.13
C GLU A 356 8.94 17.09 2.74
N ASP A 357 10.07 17.51 2.17
CA ASP A 357 10.10 18.15 0.85
C ASP A 357 9.62 17.21 -0.26
N ARG A 358 9.87 15.91 -0.11
CA ARG A 358 9.63 14.88 -1.13
C ARG A 358 9.24 13.55 -0.50
N ASP A 359 8.23 12.93 -1.08
CA ASP A 359 7.82 11.58 -0.72
C ASP A 359 8.82 10.60 -1.33
N GLN A 360 9.46 9.78 -0.50
CA GLN A 360 10.39 8.75 -0.97
C GLN A 360 9.68 7.40 -1.06
N TYR A 361 9.98 6.65 -2.12
CA TYR A 361 9.49 5.28 -2.24
C TYR A 361 10.03 4.43 -1.09
N MET A 362 9.15 3.65 -0.46
CA MET A 362 9.50 2.70 0.58
C MET A 362 8.76 1.38 0.38
N THR A 363 9.36 0.29 0.86
CA THR A 363 8.84 -1.07 0.68
C THR A 363 7.46 -1.25 1.31
N LEU A 364 7.20 -0.52 2.41
CA LEU A 364 5.92 -0.49 3.09
C LEU A 364 4.77 -0.05 2.18
N MET A 365 5.03 0.80 1.17
CA MET A 365 4.02 1.22 0.21
C MET A 365 3.42 0.05 -0.59
N GLU A 366 4.13 -1.07 -0.74
CA GLU A 366 3.61 -2.27 -1.41
C GLU A 366 2.61 -3.05 -0.56
N THR A 367 2.52 -2.75 0.73
CA THR A 367 1.67 -3.48 1.68
C THR A 367 0.45 -2.69 2.12
N VAL A 368 0.44 -1.39 1.86
CA VAL A 368 -0.61 -0.46 2.27
C VAL A 368 -1.47 -0.13 1.05
N SER A 369 -2.79 -0.03 1.21
CA SER A 369 -3.70 0.35 0.13
C SER A 369 -3.46 1.79 -0.33
N ALA A 370 -3.60 2.05 -1.63
CA ALA A 370 -3.49 3.36 -2.24
C ALA A 370 -4.44 4.40 -1.63
N ALA A 371 -5.57 3.97 -1.04
CA ALA A 371 -6.51 4.84 -0.33
C ALA A 371 -5.85 5.62 0.80
N VAL A 372 -4.93 4.98 1.53
CA VAL A 372 -4.20 5.58 2.66
C VAL A 372 -3.29 6.71 2.18
N TYR A 373 -2.59 6.49 1.07
CA TYR A 373 -1.72 7.49 0.47
C TYR A 373 -2.53 8.63 -0.14
N ARG A 374 -3.63 8.33 -0.84
CA ARG A 374 -4.56 9.37 -1.29
C ARG A 374 -5.05 10.23 -0.15
N ARG A 375 -5.44 9.65 0.99
CA ARG A 375 -5.89 10.41 2.17
C ARG A 375 -4.81 11.39 2.64
N PHE A 376 -3.56 10.95 2.70
CA PHE A 376 -2.43 11.81 3.04
C PHE A 376 -2.21 12.92 2.01
N LEU A 377 -2.26 12.58 0.72
CA LEU A 377 -2.12 13.53 -0.37
C LEU A 377 -3.24 14.60 -0.34
N LEU A 378 -4.49 14.21 -0.10
CA LEU A 378 -5.62 15.13 0.07
C LEU A 378 -5.43 16.02 1.31
N TYR A 379 -4.95 15.47 2.41
CA TYR A 379 -4.62 16.23 3.61
C TYR A 379 -3.55 17.30 3.30
N ARG A 380 -2.46 16.93 2.61
CA ARG A 380 -1.41 17.86 2.17
C ARG A 380 -1.95 18.96 1.25
N LYS A 381 -2.83 18.62 0.32
CA LYS A 381 -3.53 19.58 -0.54
C LYS A 381 -4.34 20.59 0.27
N GLN A 382 -5.18 20.12 1.18
CA GLN A 382 -6.01 20.99 2.02
C GLN A 382 -5.17 21.92 2.91
N CYS A 383 -4.07 21.43 3.48
CA CYS A 383 -3.15 22.25 4.26
C CYS A 383 -2.57 23.39 3.40
N ARG A 384 -2.16 23.09 2.15
CA ARG A 384 -1.65 24.10 1.20
C ARG A 384 -2.72 25.10 0.79
N ASP A 385 -3.94 24.64 0.48
CA ASP A 385 -5.05 25.51 0.10
C ASP A 385 -5.43 26.45 1.24
N THR A 386 -5.48 25.94 2.48
CA THR A 386 -5.76 26.74 3.68
C THR A 386 -4.66 27.77 3.92
N ALA A 387 -3.39 27.38 3.78
CA ALA A 387 -2.27 28.30 3.91
C ALA A 387 -2.33 29.42 2.86
N ALA A 388 -2.66 29.10 1.61
CA ALA A 388 -2.83 30.07 0.53
C ALA A 388 -4.03 31.02 0.77
N GLN A 389 -5.15 30.52 1.28
CA GLN A 389 -6.31 31.34 1.64
C GLN A 389 -6.00 32.33 2.77
N VAL A 390 -5.29 31.86 3.80
CA VAL A 390 -4.83 32.71 4.90
C VAL A 390 -3.84 33.76 4.38
N TRP A 391 -2.90 33.37 3.51
CA TRP A 391 -1.98 34.30 2.86
C TRP A 391 -2.71 35.39 2.07
N SER A 392 -3.62 35.02 1.17
CA SER A 392 -4.40 36.00 0.39
C SER A 392 -5.23 36.94 1.27
N SER A 393 -5.71 36.48 2.42
CA SER A 393 -6.42 37.32 3.40
C SER A 393 -5.48 38.33 4.08
N ILE A 394 -4.21 37.98 4.26
CA ILE A 394 -3.17 38.86 4.83
C ILE A 394 -2.65 39.83 3.76
N ALA A 395 -2.32 39.32 2.57
CA ALA A 395 -1.85 40.09 1.42
C ALA A 395 -2.91 41.08 0.91
N GLY A 396 -4.20 40.74 1.02
CA GLY A 396 -5.29 41.68 0.73
C GLY A 396 -5.33 42.91 1.65
N ASN A 397 -4.62 42.87 2.79
CA ASN A 397 -4.42 44.02 3.68
C ASN A 397 -3.11 44.79 3.42
N LEU A 398 -2.32 44.38 2.42
CA LEU A 398 -1.09 45.03 1.95
C LEU A 398 -1.35 45.72 0.60
N SER A 399 -0.53 46.72 0.27
CA SER A 399 -0.78 47.69 -0.81
C SER A 399 -0.93 47.03 -2.22
N PRO A 400 -1.60 47.67 -3.20
CA PRO A 400 -2.10 47.02 -4.43
C PRO A 400 -1.05 46.57 -5.46
N GLY A 401 0.25 46.61 -5.14
CA GLY A 401 1.35 46.44 -6.09
C GLY A 401 1.57 45.01 -6.59
N ASP A 402 1.30 44.00 -5.75
CA ASP A 402 1.86 42.66 -5.98
C ASP A 402 0.80 41.56 -6.11
N ARG A 403 -0.32 41.85 -6.78
CA ARG A 403 -1.36 40.84 -7.07
C ARG A 403 -0.95 39.92 -8.23
N GLY A 404 0.00 39.03 -7.99
CA GLY A 404 0.27 37.87 -8.84
C GLY A 404 -0.80 36.80 -8.65
N SER A 405 -1.32 36.21 -9.75
CA SER A 405 -2.19 35.03 -9.65
C SER A 405 -1.36 33.79 -9.32
N ILE A 406 -1.48 33.30 -8.08
CA ILE A 406 -0.74 32.13 -7.59
C ILE A 406 -1.23 30.86 -8.31
N LYS A 407 -0.40 30.27 -9.18
CA LYS A 407 -0.57 28.88 -9.66
C LYS A 407 0.41 27.99 -8.89
N LEU A 408 -0.08 27.32 -7.85
CA LEU A 408 0.70 26.34 -7.09
C LEU A 408 0.99 25.11 -7.98
N PRO A 409 2.25 24.67 -8.12
CA PRO A 409 2.55 23.42 -8.83
C PRO A 409 1.94 22.20 -8.11
N PRO A 410 1.78 21.05 -8.80
CA PRO A 410 1.27 19.83 -8.19
C PRO A 410 2.14 19.46 -6.99
N TYR A 411 1.53 19.22 -5.83
CA TYR A 411 2.22 19.06 -4.55
C TYR A 411 3.09 17.79 -4.41
N TRP A 412 3.20 17.01 -5.48
CA TRP A 412 3.94 15.76 -5.57
C TRP A 412 4.91 15.73 -6.78
N SER A 413 5.09 16.85 -7.51
CA SER A 413 6.06 16.89 -8.62
C SER A 413 7.45 17.31 -8.15
N GLU A 414 8.47 16.60 -8.63
CA GLU A 414 9.89 16.89 -8.40
C GLU A 414 10.35 18.23 -8.99
N THR A 415 9.52 18.90 -9.78
CA THR A 415 9.79 20.23 -10.34
C THR A 415 9.63 21.28 -9.24
N VAL A 416 10.56 21.28 -8.31
CA VAL A 416 11.16 22.53 -7.86
C VAL A 416 11.85 23.08 -9.12
N ASP A 417 11.22 24.05 -9.80
CA ASP A 417 11.96 24.83 -10.80
C ASP A 417 13.27 25.32 -10.16
N PRO A 418 14.39 25.38 -10.91
CA PRO A 418 15.72 25.71 -10.39
C PRO A 418 15.86 27.22 -10.05
N ILE A 419 14.92 27.77 -9.29
CA ILE A 419 15.02 29.08 -8.65
C ILE A 419 15.71 28.94 -7.28
N LEU A 420 15.82 27.73 -6.71
CA LEU A 420 16.70 27.46 -5.56
C LEU A 420 18.19 27.38 -5.90
N SER A 421 18.59 27.67 -7.14
CA SER A 421 19.98 28.05 -7.45
C SER A 421 20.10 29.55 -7.73
N ILE A 422 19.62 30.41 -6.82
CA ILE A 422 20.28 31.71 -6.70
C ILE A 422 21.67 31.41 -6.16
N SER A 423 22.64 31.39 -7.07
CA SER A 423 24.05 31.57 -6.76
C SER A 423 24.22 32.89 -6.02
N THR A 424 23.99 32.90 -4.72
CA THR A 424 24.55 33.93 -3.87
C THR A 424 25.98 33.48 -3.57
N ASN A 425 26.91 34.05 -4.33
CA ASN A 425 28.33 34.01 -4.00
C ASN A 425 28.51 34.35 -2.50
N GLY A 426 28.77 33.32 -1.69
CA GLY A 426 29.11 33.46 -0.28
C GLY A 426 27.99 33.18 0.72
N GLY A 427 27.88 31.91 1.13
CA GLY A 427 27.81 31.55 2.54
C GLY A 427 26.42 31.49 3.22
N THR A 428 25.99 30.24 3.42
CA THR A 428 25.09 29.76 4.50
C THR A 428 23.62 30.18 4.44
N SER A 429 22.80 29.24 3.97
CA SER A 429 21.36 29.00 4.19
C SER A 429 20.66 30.00 5.11
N VAL A 430 19.75 30.78 4.53
CA VAL A 430 18.82 31.69 5.23
C VAL A 430 18.00 30.94 6.29
N ILE A 431 17.72 29.65 6.07
CA ILE A 431 17.02 28.75 7.00
C ILE A 431 17.83 28.55 8.30
N LEU A 432 19.15 28.37 8.20
CA LEU A 432 20.03 28.21 9.37
C LEU A 432 20.25 29.53 10.13
N ARG A 433 20.37 30.67 9.42
CA ARG A 433 20.52 31.98 10.07
C ARG A 433 19.25 32.44 10.80
N LEU A 434 18.06 32.06 10.32
CA LEU A 434 16.80 32.36 10.99
C LEU A 434 16.58 31.47 12.23
N ALA A 435 16.99 30.20 12.18
CA ALA A 435 17.02 29.34 13.36
C ALA A 435 17.96 29.89 14.46
N ASP A 436 19.14 30.40 14.07
CA ASP A 436 20.10 31.02 15.01
C ASP A 436 19.62 32.36 15.60
N LEU A 437 18.94 33.20 14.80
CA LEU A 437 18.34 34.47 15.26
C LEU A 437 17.21 34.25 16.27
N PHE A 438 16.42 33.19 16.11
CA PHE A 438 15.36 32.84 17.06
C PHE A 438 15.88 32.11 18.31
N GLY A 439 16.94 31.30 18.19
CA GLY A 439 17.66 30.73 19.33
C GLY A 439 18.28 31.82 20.25
N ALA A 440 18.78 32.91 19.66
CA ALA A 440 19.39 34.02 20.41
C ALA A 440 18.37 34.91 21.15
N ASN A 441 17.18 35.16 20.59
CA ASN A 441 16.15 36.03 21.19
C ASN A 441 15.32 35.36 22.30
N MET A 442 15.35 34.02 22.41
CA MET A 442 14.62 33.26 23.44
C MET A 442 15.42 33.04 24.74
N MET A 443 16.69 33.46 24.82
CA MET A 443 17.51 33.36 26.04
C MET A 443 17.19 34.41 27.12
N GLY A 444 16.21 35.30 26.89
CA GLY A 444 15.87 36.41 27.79
C GLY A 444 14.58 36.27 28.61
N SER A 445 13.79 35.20 28.46
CA SER A 445 12.51 35.06 29.19
C SER A 445 12.18 33.61 29.56
N PRO A 446 11.47 33.36 30.68
CA PRO A 446 11.27 32.02 31.21
C PRO A 446 10.34 31.22 30.30
N LYS A 447 10.77 30.00 29.97
CA LYS A 447 10.08 28.95 29.19
C LYS A 447 8.55 29.10 29.14
N PRO A 448 7.93 29.30 27.96
CA PRO A 448 6.51 29.02 27.80
C PRO A 448 6.32 27.52 27.60
N SER A 449 5.47 26.93 28.44
CA SER A 449 5.05 25.53 28.39
C SER A 449 3.92 25.33 27.37
N TYR A 450 4.15 25.54 26.08
CA TYR A 450 3.18 25.18 25.04
C TYR A 450 3.91 24.81 23.73
N ASP A 451 3.57 23.64 23.20
CA ASP A 451 3.76 23.10 21.83
C ASP A 451 4.61 23.95 20.85
N VAL A 452 5.92 23.88 21.02
CA VAL A 452 6.93 24.49 20.13
C VAL A 452 7.03 23.82 18.74
N PRO A 453 6.89 22.49 18.57
CA PRO A 453 7.02 21.85 17.24
C PRO A 453 5.97 22.37 16.24
N ASN A 454 4.77 22.59 16.76
CA ASN A 454 3.58 23.03 16.04
C ASN A 454 3.79 24.40 15.37
N GLN A 455 4.42 25.35 16.05
CA GLN A 455 4.71 26.68 15.47
C GLN A 455 5.79 26.61 14.38
N THR A 456 6.79 25.73 14.53
CA THR A 456 7.86 25.54 13.55
C THR A 456 7.36 24.90 12.25
N LEU A 457 6.40 23.96 12.34
CA LEU A 457 5.74 23.30 11.20
C LEU A 457 4.96 24.28 10.30
N LEU A 458 4.20 25.17 10.90
CA LEU A 458 3.46 26.22 10.18
C LEU A 458 4.37 27.32 9.66
N LEU A 459 5.45 27.64 10.39
CA LEU A 459 6.47 28.59 9.95
C LEU A 459 7.28 28.02 8.78
N ALA A 460 7.59 26.72 8.76
CA ALA A 460 8.25 26.05 7.64
C ALA A 460 7.37 26.07 6.39
N ALA A 461 6.07 25.76 6.52
CA ALA A 461 5.11 25.91 5.42
C ALA A 461 4.98 27.37 4.96
N PHE A 462 5.04 28.34 5.87
CA PHE A 462 5.05 29.77 5.55
C PHE A 462 6.34 30.21 4.84
N ILE A 463 7.51 29.69 5.27
CA ILE A 463 8.82 29.96 4.67
C ILE A 463 8.90 29.36 3.26
N GLU A 464 8.38 28.14 3.07
CA GLU A 464 8.33 27.48 1.75
C GLU A 464 7.42 28.23 0.75
N ILE A 465 6.38 28.92 1.26
CA ILE A 465 5.54 29.84 0.48
C ILE A 465 6.29 31.16 0.21
N PHE A 466 7.03 31.69 1.19
CA PHE A 466 7.75 32.96 1.08
C PHE A 466 8.95 32.90 0.13
N ASP A 467 9.71 31.80 0.15
CA ASP A 467 10.89 31.57 -0.69
C ASP A 467 10.54 31.47 -2.19
N ARG A 468 9.25 31.32 -2.53
CA ARG A 468 8.74 31.21 -3.90
C ARG A 468 8.29 32.52 -4.53
N GLU A 469 8.12 33.61 -3.77
CA GLU A 469 7.47 34.84 -4.27
C GLU A 469 8.40 36.07 -4.41
N ASP A 470 9.74 35.92 -4.35
CA ASP A 470 10.71 37.03 -4.53
C ASP A 470 10.50 38.25 -3.60
N TYR A 471 9.76 38.08 -2.49
CA TYR A 471 9.60 39.13 -1.50
C TYR A 471 10.83 39.22 -0.61
N GLY A 472 11.35 40.44 -0.45
CA GLY A 472 12.51 40.71 0.37
C GLY A 472 12.29 40.31 1.84
N VAL A 473 13.39 39.89 2.48
CA VAL A 473 13.47 39.53 3.91
C VAL A 473 12.82 40.59 4.84
N ASP A 474 12.74 41.84 4.39
CA ASP A 474 12.17 42.96 5.13
C ASP A 474 10.64 42.88 5.31
N ASP A 475 9.89 42.33 4.35
CA ASP A 475 8.43 42.16 4.45
C ASP A 475 8.05 41.01 5.40
N PHE A 476 8.84 39.94 5.40
CA PHE A 476 8.74 38.84 6.38
C PHE A 476 9.04 39.33 7.81
N GLN A 477 10.08 40.16 7.96
CA GLN A 477 10.39 40.80 9.25
C GLN A 477 9.29 41.75 9.73
N ALA A 478 8.60 42.46 8.83
CA ALA A 478 7.46 43.31 9.18
C ALA A 478 6.25 42.49 9.68
N LEU A 479 6.04 41.29 9.12
CA LEU A 479 5.01 40.36 9.56
C LEU A 479 5.32 39.79 10.96
N LEU A 480 6.56 39.37 11.19
CA LEU A 480 7.04 38.86 12.49
C LEU A 480 7.03 39.92 13.60
N ARG A 481 7.23 41.20 13.27
CA ARG A 481 7.13 42.31 14.24
C ARG A 481 5.70 42.53 14.76
N ASN A 482 4.68 42.06 14.06
CA ASN A 482 3.28 42.10 14.48
C ASN A 482 2.84 40.77 15.12
N SER A 483 3.45 40.43 16.27
CA SER A 483 3.25 39.18 17.01
C SER A 483 1.77 38.79 17.23
N CYS A 484 0.88 39.77 17.41
CA CYS A 484 -0.54 39.53 17.64
C CYS A 484 -1.30 39.05 16.38
N LYS A 485 -0.88 39.47 15.18
CA LYS A 485 -1.48 38.97 13.92
C LYS A 485 -0.98 37.57 13.61
N PHE A 486 0.30 37.30 13.85
CA PHE A 486 0.90 35.98 13.67
C PHE A 486 0.26 34.91 14.57
N GLU A 487 0.02 35.21 15.86
CA GLU A 487 -0.70 34.29 16.74
C GLU A 487 -2.15 34.05 16.33
N GLN A 488 -2.85 35.06 15.82
CA GLN A 488 -4.22 34.92 15.32
C GLN A 488 -4.29 34.01 14.08
N ILE A 489 -3.31 34.15 13.18
CA ILE A 489 -3.18 33.32 11.98
C ILE A 489 -2.98 31.84 12.36
N LEU A 490 -2.03 31.56 13.25
CA LEU A 490 -1.78 30.20 13.73
C LEU A 490 -3.04 29.62 14.37
N ARG A 491 -3.73 30.36 15.24
CA ARG A 491 -4.96 29.89 15.89
C ARG A 491 -6.10 29.58 14.91
N VAL A 492 -6.26 30.36 13.84
CA VAL A 492 -7.28 30.11 12.82
C VAL A 492 -6.97 28.85 12.04
N VAL A 493 -5.72 28.67 11.60
CA VAL A 493 -5.29 27.45 10.89
C VAL A 493 -5.47 26.21 11.79
N TYR A 494 -5.09 26.29 13.06
CA TYR A 494 -5.32 25.20 14.03
C TYR A 494 -6.81 24.90 14.24
N SER A 495 -7.66 25.91 14.34
CA SER A 495 -9.10 25.72 14.57
C SER A 495 -9.82 25.10 13.37
N GLN A 496 -9.33 25.32 12.15
CA GLN A 496 -9.96 24.80 10.93
C GLN A 496 -9.42 23.44 10.51
N VAL A 497 -8.15 23.14 10.80
CA VAL A 497 -7.52 21.84 10.49
C VAL A 497 -7.71 20.82 11.62
N GLY A 498 -8.03 21.26 12.85
CA GLY A 498 -8.19 20.39 14.02
C GLY A 498 -9.45 19.50 14.03
N HIS A 499 -10.35 19.63 13.05
CA HIS A 499 -11.53 18.76 12.89
C HIS A 499 -11.28 17.71 11.79
N TRP A 500 -10.44 16.72 12.09
CA TRP A 500 -10.13 15.56 11.24
C TRP A 500 -10.24 14.25 12.01
#